data_AF-A0AAD9MTV9-F1
#
_entry.id   AF-A0AAD9MTV9-F1
#
_cell.length_a   1.000
_cell.length_b   1.000
_cell.length_c   1.000
_cell.angle_alpha   90.00
_cell.angle_beta   90.00
_cell.angle_gamma   90.00
#
_symmetry.space_group_name_H-M   'P 1'
#
loop_
_entity.id
_entity.type
_entity.pdbx_description
1 polymer ?
#
loop_
_entity_poly.entity_id
_entity_poly.type
_entity_poly.pdbx_seq_one_letter_code
_entity_poly.pdbx_strand_id
1 'polypeptide(L)'
;MADKNFTIQKDREAQKASLNIPPFLNQNTQFTRGEVAEIQEIATLRIHVERAIQRVKDNNLFKTVIPLSMVGTVCQLWTIAVLLTNFQGPLIIEKM
;
A
#
# COMPACT_ATOMS: atom_id res chain seq x y z
N MET A 1 -2.61 5.62 -1.80
CA MET A 1 -3.33 5.34 -0.56
C MET A 1 -2.37 5.56 0.59
N ALA A 2 -2.82 6.14 1.70
CA ALA A 2 -1.96 6.32 2.87
C ALA A 2 -2.76 6.12 4.17
N ASP A 3 -2.02 5.84 5.24
CA ASP A 3 -2.60 5.70 6.56
C ASP A 3 -3.00 7.05 7.18
N LYS A 4 -3.83 6.96 8.21
CA LYS A 4 -4.47 8.08 8.92
C LYS A 4 -3.55 9.25 9.30
N ASN A 5 -2.26 8.98 9.55
CA ASN A 5 -1.32 9.97 10.08
C ASN A 5 -0.31 10.47 9.02
N PHE A 6 -0.57 10.22 7.73
CA PHE A 6 0.35 10.63 6.68
C PHE A 6 0.19 12.11 6.33
N THR A 7 1.10 12.95 6.80
CA THR A 7 1.08 14.41 6.60
C THR A 7 1.78 14.83 5.29
N ILE A 8 1.44 14.21 4.15
CA ILE A 8 2.06 14.49 2.83
C ILE A 8 1.16 15.31 1.90
N GLN A 9 0.07 15.86 2.43
CA GLN A 9 -0.96 16.50 1.61
C GLN A 9 -0.42 17.71 0.85
N LYS A 10 0.46 18.49 1.49
CA LYS A 10 1.15 19.64 0.87
C LYS A 10 2.08 19.24 -0.26
N ASP A 11 2.80 18.13 -0.13
CA ASP A 11 3.73 17.67 -1.16
C ASP A 11 3.01 17.11 -2.40
N ARG A 12 1.77 16.61 -2.21
CA ARG A 12 0.94 16.12 -3.31
C ARG A 12 0.24 17.21 -4.12
N GLU A 13 -0.05 18.35 -3.51
CA GLU A 13 -0.63 19.50 -4.21
C GLU A 13 0.30 19.96 -5.35
N ALA A 14 1.62 19.90 -5.13
CA ALA A 14 2.63 20.15 -6.17
C ALA A 14 2.55 19.15 -7.34
N GLN A 15 2.07 17.93 -7.10
CA GLN A 15 1.93 16.86 -8.10
C GLN A 15 0.50 16.71 -8.63
N LYS A 16 -0.44 17.60 -8.24
CA LYS A 16 -1.87 17.53 -8.60
C LYS A 16 -2.52 16.16 -8.33
N ALA A 17 -2.04 15.45 -7.31
CA ALA A 17 -2.52 14.12 -6.97
C ALA A 17 -3.41 14.14 -5.72
N SER A 18 -4.60 13.55 -5.78
CA SER A 18 -5.43 13.36 -4.57
C SER A 18 -4.87 12.22 -3.72
N LEU A 19 -5.04 12.32 -2.40
CA LEU A 19 -4.66 11.25 -1.46
C LEU A 19 -5.89 10.49 -1.02
N ASN A 20 -6.00 9.22 -1.45
CA ASN A 20 -7.04 8.32 -0.96
C ASN A 20 -6.71 7.86 0.47
N ILE A 21 -7.39 8.44 1.45
CA ILE A 21 -7.36 8.08 2.88
C ILE A 21 -8.78 7.64 3.24
N PRO A 22 -8.98 6.50 3.93
CA PRO A 22 -10.30 6.10 4.37
C PRO A 22 -10.94 7.19 5.26
N PRO A 23 -12.23 7.52 5.05
CA PRO A 23 -12.91 8.56 5.81
C PRO A 23 -13.04 8.16 7.29
N PHE A 24 -13.04 9.16 8.16
CA PHE A 24 -13.08 8.97 9.60
C PHE A 24 -14.50 9.10 10.14
N LEU A 25 -14.85 8.19 11.05
CA LEU A 25 -15.97 8.38 11.96
C LEU A 25 -15.55 9.45 12.97
N ASN A 26 -15.67 10.73 12.60
CA ASN A 26 -15.25 11.85 13.44
C ASN A 26 -16.20 11.99 14.64
N GLN A 27 -17.30 12.72 14.47
CA GLN A 27 -18.26 13.07 15.53
C GLN A 27 -19.64 12.38 15.36
N ASN A 28 -19.82 11.60 14.29
CA ASN A 28 -21.07 10.89 14.01
C ASN A 28 -21.04 9.49 14.63
N THR A 29 -22.14 9.06 15.24
CA THR A 29 -22.27 7.72 15.84
C THR A 29 -22.38 6.61 14.79
N GLN A 30 -22.74 6.94 13.54
CA GLN A 30 -22.96 5.97 12.46
C GLN A 30 -22.68 6.58 11.08
N PHE A 31 -22.12 5.77 10.17
CA PHE A 31 -21.95 6.14 8.77
C PHE A 31 -23.29 6.08 8.02
N THR A 32 -23.50 7.02 7.11
CA THR A 32 -24.61 7.00 6.15
C THR A 32 -24.39 5.91 5.10
N ARG A 33 -25.47 5.48 4.41
CA ARG A 33 -25.37 4.44 3.37
C ARG A 33 -24.39 4.80 2.24
N GLY A 34 -24.30 6.08 1.88
CA GLY A 34 -23.34 6.56 0.86
C GLY A 34 -21.90 6.45 1.34
N GLU A 35 -21.62 6.88 2.56
CA GLU A 35 -20.29 6.77 3.18
C GLU A 35 -19.85 5.32 3.35
N VAL A 36 -20.77 4.40 3.70
CA VAL A 36 -20.46 2.97 3.81
C VAL A 36 -20.02 2.39 2.46
N ALA A 37 -20.65 2.79 1.35
CA ALA A 37 -20.26 2.33 0.02
C ALA A 37 -18.86 2.83 -0.37
N GLU A 38 -18.56 4.11 -0.10
CA GLU A 38 -17.24 4.69 -0.34
C GLU A 38 -16.15 4.01 0.52
N ILE A 39 -16.46 3.72 1.80
CA ILE A 39 -15.56 2.98 2.70
C ILE A 39 -15.28 1.58 2.15
N GLN A 40 -16.31 0.88 1.66
CA GLN A 40 -16.14 -0.46 1.09
C GLN A 40 -15.25 -0.42 -0.16
N GLU A 41 -15.40 0.58 -1.01
CA GLU A 41 -14.55 0.75 -2.19
C GLU A 41 -13.08 1.01 -1.81
N ILE A 42 -12.84 1.95 -0.89
CA ILE A 42 -11.49 2.27 -0.40
C ILE A 42 -10.87 1.05 0.30
N ALA A 43 -11.64 0.32 1.11
CA ALA A 43 -11.19 -0.90 1.78
C ALA A 43 -10.84 -2.01 0.77
N THR A 44 -11.60 -2.15 -0.31
CA THR A 44 -11.32 -3.12 -1.37
C THR A 44 -10.00 -2.78 -2.07
N LEU A 45 -9.78 -1.52 -2.42
CA LEU A 45 -8.51 -1.04 -2.97
C LEU A 45 -7.35 -1.28 -2.00
N ARG A 46 -7.58 -1.09 -0.70
CA ARG A 46 -6.57 -1.34 0.35
C ARG A 46 -6.09 -2.77 0.40
N ILE A 47 -7.00 -3.74 0.25
CA ILE A 47 -6.65 -5.16 0.22
C ILE A 47 -5.65 -5.45 -0.90
N HIS A 48 -5.79 -4.83 -2.08
CA HIS A 48 -4.86 -5.02 -3.19
C HIS A 48 -3.47 -4.46 -2.89
N VAL A 49 -3.40 -3.28 -2.27
CA VAL A 49 -2.12 -2.67 -1.85
C VAL A 49 -1.43 -3.54 -0.79
N GLU A 50 -2.16 -4.01 0.22
CA GLU A 50 -1.61 -4.86 1.27
C GLU A 50 -1.12 -6.21 0.72
N ARG A 51 -1.83 -6.82 -0.23
CA ARG A 51 -1.37 -8.03 -0.93
C ARG A 51 -0.08 -7.79 -1.70
N ALA A 52 0.05 -6.66 -2.39
CA ALA A 52 1.28 -6.31 -3.10
C ALA A 52 2.47 -6.18 -2.14
N ILE A 53 2.26 -5.48 -1.00
CA ILE A 53 3.28 -5.35 0.05
C ILE A 53 3.63 -6.72 0.64
N GLN A 54 2.63 -7.58 0.88
CA GLN A 54 2.84 -8.91 1.43
C GLN A 54 3.70 -9.77 0.50
N ARG A 55 3.47 -9.75 -0.82
CA ARG A 55 4.30 -10.46 -1.79
C ARG A 55 5.77 -10.07 -1.73
N VAL A 56 6.06 -8.78 -1.53
CA VAL A 56 7.45 -8.30 -1.37
C VAL A 56 8.05 -8.79 -0.05
N LYS A 57 7.27 -8.76 1.04
CA LYS A 57 7.71 -9.22 2.37
C LYS A 57 7.96 -10.73 2.43
N ASP A 58 7.16 -11.52 1.70
CA ASP A 58 7.31 -12.97 1.63
C ASP A 58 8.54 -13.41 0.83
N ASN A 59 9.21 -12.47 0.17
CA ASN A 59 10.43 -12.76 -0.57
C ASN A 59 11.56 -13.20 0.37
N ASN A 60 12.21 -14.32 0.04
CA ASN A 60 13.28 -14.91 0.85
C ASN A 60 14.54 -14.04 0.93
N LEU A 61 14.69 -13.03 0.05
CA LEU A 61 15.84 -12.13 -0.03
C LEU A 61 16.14 -11.41 1.30
N PHE A 62 15.13 -11.13 2.11
CA PHE A 62 15.27 -10.39 3.36
C PHE A 62 15.08 -11.25 4.61
N LYS A 63 15.05 -12.59 4.48
CA LYS A 63 14.91 -13.50 5.64
C LYS A 63 16.18 -13.65 6.46
N THR A 64 17.34 -13.35 5.88
CA THR A 64 18.64 -13.42 6.53
C THR A 64 19.12 -12.04 6.97
N VAL A 65 19.95 -12.00 8.01
CA VAL A 65 20.60 -10.77 8.46
C VAL A 65 21.44 -10.19 7.32
N ILE A 66 21.19 -8.92 6.97
CA ILE A 66 22.00 -8.21 5.98
C ILE A 66 23.22 -7.61 6.70
N PRO A 67 24.45 -7.93 6.27
CA PRO A 67 25.66 -7.34 6.84
C PRO A 67 25.68 -5.81 6.65
N LEU A 68 26.23 -5.08 7.62
CA LEU A 68 26.35 -3.61 7.54
C LEU A 68 27.18 -3.16 6.32
N SER A 69 28.14 -3.98 5.89
CA SER A 69 28.93 -3.74 4.68
C SER A 69 28.10 -3.67 3.39
N MET A 70 26.88 -4.21 3.38
CA MET A 70 25.99 -4.25 2.22
C MET A 70 24.90 -3.17 2.23
N VAL A 71 24.89 -2.24 3.21
CA VAL A 71 23.85 -1.21 3.33
C VAL A 71 23.70 -0.39 2.05
N GLY A 72 24.80 -0.06 1.36
CA GLY A 72 24.76 0.67 0.08
C GLY A 72 24.00 -0.06 -1.04
N THR A 73 23.89 -1.39 -0.95
CA THR A 73 23.23 -2.24 -1.95
C THR A 73 21.79 -2.61 -1.55
N VAL A 74 21.35 -2.31 -0.32
CA VAL A 74 20.01 -2.67 0.18
C VAL A 74 18.90 -2.09 -0.70
N CYS A 75 19.05 -0.84 -1.16
CA CYS A 75 18.07 -0.23 -2.07
C CYS A 75 17.96 -0.99 -3.41
N GLN A 76 19.07 -1.52 -3.93
CA GLN A 76 19.07 -2.32 -5.16
C GLN A 76 18.43 -3.69 -4.92
N LEU A 77 18.72 -4.34 -3.79
CA LEU A 77 18.05 -5.58 -3.38
C LEU A 77 16.55 -5.40 -3.24
N TRP A 78 16.12 -4.27 -2.67
CA TRP A 78 14.70 -3.93 -2.54
C TRP A 78 14.03 -3.80 -3.90
N THR A 79 14.66 -3.06 -4.83
CA THR A 79 14.16 -2.93 -6.21
C THR A 79 14.01 -4.29 -6.89
N ILE A 80 15.01 -5.16 -6.78
CA ILE A 80 14.95 -6.52 -7.34
C ILE A 80 13.81 -7.32 -6.69
N ALA A 81 13.68 -7.27 -5.37
CA ALA A 81 12.63 -7.98 -4.65
C ALA A 81 11.22 -7.56 -5.12
N VAL A 82 11.01 -6.27 -5.36
CA VAL A 82 9.76 -5.73 -5.91
C VAL A 82 9.55 -6.20 -7.34
N LEU A 83 10.57 -6.12 -8.20
CA LEU A 83 10.48 -6.58 -9.59
C LEU A 83 10.12 -8.07 -9.70
N LEU A 84 10.65 -8.90 -8.79
CA LEU A 84 10.35 -10.32 -8.76
C LEU A 84 8.86 -10.63 -8.50
N THR A 85 8.15 -9.74 -7.81
CA THR A 85 6.71 -9.93 -7.55
C THR A 85 5.84 -9.86 -8.81
N ASN A 86 6.36 -9.24 -9.89
CA ASN A 86 5.67 -9.19 -11.20
C ASN A 86 5.55 -10.57 -11.85
N PHE A 87 6.40 -11.53 -11.46
CA PHE A 87 6.35 -12.91 -11.98
C PHE A 87 5.38 -13.82 -11.20
N GLN A 88 4.75 -13.33 -10.13
CA GLN A 88 3.85 -14.13 -9.27
C GLN A 88 2.38 -14.14 -9.77
N GLY A 89 2.14 -13.74 -11.02
CA GLY A 89 0.79 -13.67 -11.61
C GLY A 89 -0.03 -12.46 -11.12
N PRO A 90 -1.29 -12.32 -11.58
CA PRO A 90 -2.11 -11.15 -11.30
C PRO A 90 -2.35 -10.96 -9.78
N LEU A 91 -2.30 -9.70 -9.32
CA LEU A 91 -2.61 -9.29 -7.94
C LEU A 91 -4.11 -9.21 -7.67
N ILE A 92 -4.87 -8.94 -8.73
CA ILE A 92 -6.32 -8.78 -8.72
C ILE A 92 -6.87 -9.96 -9.51
N ILE A 93 -7.63 -10.81 -8.85
CA ILE A 93 -8.46 -11.80 -9.52
C ILE A 93 -9.79 -11.09 -9.73
N GLU A 94 -10.07 -10.64 -10.94
CA GLU A 94 -11.40 -10.14 -11.26
C GLU A 94 -12.41 -11.27 -11.00
N LYS A 95 -13.42 -10.99 -10.18
CA LYS A 95 -14.59 -11.87 -10.13
C LYS A 95 -15.33 -11.65 -11.45
N MET A 96 -15.22 -12.62 -12.35
CA MET A 96 -16.21 -12.84 -13.42
C MET A 96 -17.58 -13.15 -12.80
#